data_AF-A0A3E0IQT8-F1
#
_entry.id   AF-A0A3E0IQT8-F1
#
_cell.length_a   1.000
_cell.length_b   1.000
_cell.length_c   1.000
_cell.angle_alpha   90.00
_cell.angle_beta   90.00
_cell.angle_gamma   90.00
#
_symmetry.space_group_name_H-M   'P 1'
#
loop_
_entity.id
_entity.type
_entity.pdbx_description
1 polymer ?
#
loop_
_entity_poly.entity_id
_entity_poly.type
_entity_poly.pdbx_seq_one_letter_code
_entity_poly.pdbx_strand_id
1 'polypeptide(L)'
;MKLLVLENIKKDMFIRDMLTRNKLSSFLSVLIRLSNTFGVVEKDMVIIKIKITQEELAQYCGTTRENVARIIKQLKDKNILDTSSHFIKVINIEEIKKMIPCENCENSVCNSF
;
A
#
# COMPACT_ATOMS: atom_id res chain seq x y z
N MET A 1 17.22 -19.30 13.32
CA MET A 1 17.67 -18.97 11.94
C MET A 1 16.52 -18.59 10.99
N LYS A 2 15.35 -19.26 10.98
CA LYS A 2 14.23 -18.96 10.04
C LYS A 2 13.66 -17.52 10.12
N LEU A 3 13.58 -16.91 11.31
CA LEU A 3 13.05 -15.56 11.51
C LEU A 3 13.85 -14.49 10.75
N LEU A 4 15.19 -14.53 10.86
CA LEU A 4 16.08 -13.57 10.20
C LEU A 4 15.98 -13.64 8.66
N VAL A 5 15.80 -14.85 8.12
CA VAL A 5 15.61 -15.04 6.67
C VAL A 5 14.32 -14.37 6.21
N LEU A 6 13.22 -14.54 6.95
CA LEU A 6 11.94 -13.91 6.62
C LEU A 6 12.03 -12.37 6.66
N GLU A 7 12.67 -11.80 7.68
CA GLU A 7 12.88 -10.35 7.78
C GLU A 7 13.71 -9.79 6.62
N ASN A 8 14.75 -10.50 6.19
CA ASN A 8 15.56 -10.08 5.05
C ASN A 8 14.73 -10.10 3.76
N ILE A 9 13.94 -11.15 3.52
CA ILE A 9 13.05 -11.23 2.34
C ILE A 9 12.06 -10.06 2.33
N LYS A 10 11.44 -9.72 3.48
CA LYS A 10 10.53 -8.56 3.57
C LYS A 10 11.22 -7.26 3.17
N LYS A 11 12.43 -7.02 3.68
CA LYS A 11 13.21 -5.81 3.42
C LYS A 11 13.59 -5.72 1.94
N ASP A 12 14.08 -6.81 1.35
CA ASP A 12 14.46 -6.84 -0.07
C ASP A 12 13.27 -6.55 -0.98
N MET A 13 12.09 -7.11 -0.67
CA MET A 13 10.87 -6.82 -1.41
C MET A 13 10.43 -5.37 -1.24
N PHE A 14 10.50 -4.82 -0.03
CA PHE A 14 10.19 -3.41 0.20
C PHE A 14 11.12 -2.49 -0.60
N ILE A 15 12.44 -2.76 -0.58
CA ILE A 15 13.42 -1.99 -1.34
C ILE A 15 13.09 -2.03 -2.84
N ARG A 16 12.83 -3.22 -3.39
CA ARG A 16 12.44 -3.38 -4.79
C ARG A 16 11.20 -2.56 -5.15
N ASP A 17 10.17 -2.57 -4.30
CA ASP A 17 8.94 -1.80 -4.50
C ASP A 17 9.19 -0.27 -4.46
N MET A 18 10.18 0.18 -3.67
CA MET A 18 10.54 1.59 -3.51
C MET A 18 11.52 2.11 -4.56
N LEU A 19 12.35 1.25 -5.16
CA LEU A 19 13.33 1.63 -6.20
C LEU A 19 12.70 1.99 -7.54
N THR A 20 11.39 1.81 -7.69
CA THR A 20 10.69 2.18 -8.93
C THR A 20 10.72 3.72 -9.11
N ARG A 21 10.96 4.19 -10.35
CA ARG A 21 10.84 5.63 -10.66
C ARG A 21 9.39 6.13 -10.58
N ASN A 22 8.42 5.22 -10.63
CA ASN A 22 7.01 5.54 -10.61
C ASN A 22 6.47 5.62 -9.17
N LYS A 23 6.32 6.84 -8.65
CA LYS A 23 5.81 7.06 -7.28
C LYS A 23 4.38 6.54 -7.06
N LEU A 24 3.59 6.38 -8.12
CA LEU A 24 2.30 5.69 -8.02
C LEU A 24 2.51 4.23 -7.61
N SER A 25 3.44 3.51 -8.25
CA SER A 25 3.71 2.10 -7.95
C SER A 25 4.16 1.89 -6.51
N SER A 26 5.10 2.71 -6.02
CA SER A 26 5.53 2.65 -4.62
C SER A 26 4.38 2.93 -3.65
N PHE A 27 3.51 3.91 -3.95
CA PHE A 27 2.33 4.19 -3.14
C PHE A 27 1.34 3.02 -3.11
N LEU A 28 1.08 2.39 -4.26
CA LEU A 28 0.21 1.23 -4.36
C LEU A 28 0.78 0.02 -3.59
N SER A 29 2.10 -0.21 -3.63
CA SER A 29 2.75 -1.24 -2.83
C SER A 29 2.62 -0.99 -1.33
N VAL A 30 2.76 0.26 -0.88
CA VAL A 30 2.51 0.65 0.53
C VAL A 30 1.06 0.36 0.91
N LEU A 31 0.09 0.73 0.06
CA LEU A 31 -1.33 0.47 0.33
C LEU A 31 -1.65 -1.02 0.45
N ILE A 32 -1.06 -1.88 -0.40
CA ILE A 32 -1.24 -3.34 -0.29
C ILE A 32 -0.69 -3.84 1.04
N ARG A 33 0.52 -3.42 1.43
CA ARG A 33 1.14 -3.84 2.71
C ARG A 33 0.32 -3.38 3.92
N LEU A 34 -0.21 -2.16 3.89
CA LEU A 34 -1.11 -1.64 4.92
C LEU A 34 -2.44 -2.41 4.96
N SER A 35 -2.98 -2.76 3.79
CA SER A 35 -4.20 -3.58 3.67
C SER A 35 -3.98 -4.99 4.23
N ASN A 36 -2.82 -5.59 4.01
CA ASN A 36 -2.51 -6.92 4.54
C ASN A 36 -2.27 -6.93 6.06
N THR A 37 -1.81 -5.82 6.64
CA THR A 37 -1.56 -5.74 8.10
C THR A 37 -2.76 -5.24 8.89
N PHE A 38 -3.40 -4.18 8.42
CA PHE A 38 -4.42 -3.44 9.16
C PHE A 38 -5.78 -3.46 8.45
N GLY A 39 -5.87 -4.16 7.33
CA GLY A 39 -7.10 -4.27 6.55
C GLY A 39 -8.12 -5.16 7.23
N VAL A 40 -9.36 -4.69 7.24
CA VAL A 40 -10.53 -5.53 7.49
C VAL A 40 -11.34 -5.59 6.20
N VAL A 41 -11.58 -6.81 5.73
CA VAL A 41 -12.40 -7.05 4.55
C VAL A 41 -13.86 -6.80 4.92
N GLU A 42 -14.52 -5.93 4.17
CA GLU A 42 -15.95 -5.66 4.29
C GLU A 42 -16.58 -5.73 2.90
N LYS A 43 -17.37 -6.78 2.63
CA LYS A 43 -17.88 -7.08 1.28
C LYS A 43 -16.71 -7.20 0.29
N ASP A 44 -16.67 -6.35 -0.73
CA ASP A 44 -15.65 -6.36 -1.78
C ASP A 44 -14.53 -5.34 -1.57
N MET A 45 -14.50 -4.64 -0.42
CA MET A 45 -13.49 -3.62 -0.11
C MET A 45 -12.63 -3.99 1.10
N VAL A 46 -11.45 -3.39 1.19
CA VAL A 46 -10.56 -3.51 2.35
C VAL A 46 -10.47 -2.16 3.07
N ILE A 47 -10.84 -2.12 4.34
CA ILE A 47 -10.73 -0.93 5.18
C ILE A 47 -9.44 -1.00 5.99
N ILE A 48 -8.50 -0.08 5.75
CA ILE A 48 -7.27 0.03 6.53
C ILE A 48 -7.62 0.67 7.89
N LYS A 49 -7.80 -0.15 8.94
CA LYS A 49 -8.27 0.29 10.28
C LYS A 49 -7.18 0.92 11.15
N ILE A 50 -6.34 1.75 10.54
CA ILE A 50 -5.42 2.64 11.24
C ILE A 50 -5.56 4.06 10.69
N LYS A 51 -5.37 5.05 11.56
CA LYS A 51 -5.27 6.44 11.12
C LYS A 51 -3.88 6.64 10.54
N ILE A 52 -3.81 6.99 9.26
CA ILE A 52 -2.56 7.32 8.59
C ILE A 52 -2.74 8.63 7.83
N THR A 53 -1.82 9.55 8.06
CA THR A 53 -1.81 10.87 7.44
C THR A 53 -1.15 10.81 6.06
N GLN A 54 -1.41 11.82 5.24
CA GLN A 54 -0.72 11.96 3.96
C GLN A 54 0.79 12.22 4.13
N GLU A 55 1.19 12.81 5.26
CA GLU A 55 2.59 13.03 5.60
C GLU A 55 3.32 11.71 5.88
N GLU A 56 2.72 10.84 6.70
CA GLU A 56 3.26 9.50 6.97
C GLU A 56 3.33 8.65 5.69
N LEU A 57 2.28 8.68 4.85
CA LEU A 57 2.31 8.02 3.55
C LEU A 57 3.43 8.56 2.65
N ALA A 58 3.69 9.87 2.70
CA ALA A 58 4.76 10.51 1.93
C ALA A 58 6.14 10.04 2.40
N GLN A 59 6.34 9.97 3.72
CA GLN A 59 7.54 9.42 4.33
C GLN A 59 7.76 7.96 3.92
N TYR A 60 6.73 7.11 4.00
CA TYR A 60 6.83 5.71 3.59
C TYR A 60 7.14 5.53 2.10
N CYS A 61 6.61 6.40 1.24
CA CYS A 61 6.85 6.34 -0.20
C CYS A 61 8.12 7.08 -0.65
N GLY A 62 8.85 7.73 0.26
CA GLY A 62 9.98 8.59 -0.06
C GLY A 62 9.61 9.66 -1.09
N THR A 63 8.52 10.39 -0.85
CA THR A 63 8.00 11.44 -1.75
C THR A 63 7.42 12.60 -0.95
N THR A 64 6.87 13.62 -1.62
CA THR A 64 6.25 14.77 -0.94
C THR A 64 4.77 14.51 -0.64
N ARG A 65 4.26 15.16 0.40
CA ARG A 65 2.83 15.13 0.75
C ARG A 65 1.94 15.59 -0.41
N GLU A 66 2.39 16.58 -1.18
CA GLU A 66 1.68 17.08 -2.37
C GLU A 66 1.54 16.00 -3.44
N ASN A 67 2.60 15.20 -3.66
CA ASN A 67 2.55 14.11 -4.62
C ASN A 67 1.61 12.98 -4.14
N VAL A 68 1.63 12.65 -2.84
CA VAL A 68 0.66 11.71 -2.24
C VAL A 68 -0.78 12.21 -2.41
N ALA A 69 -1.05 13.47 -2.09
CA ALA A 69 -2.37 14.08 -2.24
C ALA A 69 -2.88 13.96 -3.69
N ARG A 70 -1.99 14.22 -4.67
CA ARG A 70 -2.26 14.07 -6.10
C ARG A 70 -2.57 12.63 -6.48
N ILE A 71 -1.78 11.66 -6.00
CA ILE A 71 -2.01 10.22 -6.25
C ILE A 71 -3.34 9.77 -5.64
N ILE A 72 -3.63 10.14 -4.39
CA ILE A 72 -4.90 9.82 -3.74
C ILE A 72 -6.07 10.37 -4.55
N LYS A 73 -5.99 11.64 -4.99
CA LYS A 73 -7.03 12.23 -5.84
C LYS A 73 -7.24 11.43 -7.13
N GLN A 74 -6.16 11.09 -7.83
CA GLN A 74 -6.23 10.28 -9.06
C GLN A 74 -6.89 8.90 -8.84
N LEU A 75 -6.60 8.25 -7.71
CA LEU A 75 -7.17 6.94 -7.38
C LEU A 75 -8.64 7.05 -6.95
N LYS A 76 -9.03 8.14 -6.30
CA LYS A 76 -10.44 8.45 -6.00
C LYS A 76 -11.24 8.70 -7.27
N ASP A 77 -10.70 9.49 -8.20
CA ASP A 77 -11.35 9.79 -9.49
C ASP A 77 -11.57 8.50 -10.33
N LYS A 78 -10.73 7.48 -10.11
CA LYS A 78 -10.85 6.14 -10.72
C LYS A 78 -11.71 5.15 -9.93
N ASN A 79 -12.32 5.56 -8.81
CA ASN A 79 -13.06 4.68 -7.89
C ASN A 79 -12.23 3.48 -7.38
N ILE A 80 -10.92 3.67 -7.17
CA ILE A 80 -10.02 2.65 -6.61
C ILE A 80 -9.88 2.82 -5.10
N LEU A 81 -9.92 4.08 -4.62
CA LEU A 81 -9.85 4.43 -3.21
C LEU A 81 -11.06 5.28 -2.78
N ASP A 82 -11.49 5.09 -1.55
CA ASP A 82 -12.38 6.00 -0.84
C ASP A 82 -11.70 6.47 0.46
N THR A 83 -11.63 7.79 0.63
CA THR A 83 -11.07 8.46 1.82
C THR A 83 -12.06 9.44 2.44
N SER A 84 -13.37 9.27 2.17
CA SER A 84 -14.45 10.10 2.73
C SER A 84 -14.65 9.85 4.23
N SER A 85 -14.27 8.67 4.70
CA SER A 85 -14.29 8.30 6.11
C SER A 85 -12.97 8.63 6.82
N HIS A 86 -12.91 8.39 8.13
CA HIS A 86 -11.66 8.52 8.90
C HIS A 86 -10.58 7.50 8.50
N PHE A 87 -10.93 6.47 7.74
CA PHE A 87 -10.04 5.42 7.25
C PHE A 87 -9.96 5.42 5.73
N ILE A 88 -8.83 4.94 5.21
CA ILE A 88 -8.67 4.66 3.78
C ILE A 88 -9.35 3.34 3.48
N LYS A 89 -10.22 3.34 2.46
CA LYS A 89 -10.86 2.14 1.94
C LYS A 89 -10.32 1.85 0.54
N VAL A 90 -9.83 0.64 0.34
CA VAL A 90 -9.45 0.11 -0.96
C VAL A 90 -10.66 -0.58 -1.55
N ILE A 91 -11.22 -0.03 -2.63
CA ILE A 91 -12.47 -0.52 -3.24
C ILE A 91 -12.23 -1.83 -3.97
N ASN A 92 -11.11 -1.97 -4.66
CA ASN A 92 -10.73 -3.21 -5.33
C ASN A 92 -9.22 -3.39 -5.27
N ILE A 93 -8.77 -4.31 -4.42
CA ILE A 93 -7.35 -4.57 -4.22
C ILE A 93 -6.71 -5.30 -5.41
N GLU A 94 -7.48 -6.07 -6.17
CA GLU A 94 -7.01 -6.79 -7.35
C GLU A 94 -6.68 -5.82 -8.50
N GLU A 95 -7.46 -4.74 -8.65
CA GLU A 95 -7.12 -3.66 -9.59
C GLU A 95 -5.78 -3.00 -9.23
N ILE A 96 -5.51 -2.78 -7.94
CA ILE A 96 -4.21 -2.24 -7.50
C ILE A 96 -3.07 -3.21 -7.83
N LYS A 97 -3.25 -4.52 -7.56
CA LYS A 97 -2.23 -5.54 -7.84
C LYS A 97 -1.86 -5.61 -9.32
N LYS A 98 -2.82 -5.39 -10.23
CA LYS A 98 -2.56 -5.33 -11.68
C LYS A 98 -1.76 -4.10 -12.13
N MET A 99 -1.76 -3.01 -11.35
CA MET A 99 -1.05 -1.76 -11.68
C MET A 99 0.43 -1.77 -11.28
N ILE A 100 0.87 -2.81 -10.55
CA ILE A 100 2.25 -2.96 -10.07
C ILE A 100 2.75 -4.37 -10.41
N PRO A 101 4.07 -4.63 -10.38
CA PRO A 101 4.59 -5.99 -10.52
C PRO A 101 4.37 -6.81 -9.22
N CYS A 102 3.10 -7.06 -8.87
CA CYS A 102 2.74 -7.82 -7.69
C CYS A 102 3.00 -9.33 -7.91
N GLU A 103 3.73 -9.95 -6.99
CA GLU A 103 4.06 -11.39 -7.03
C GLU A 103 3.08 -12.27 -6.23
N ASN A 104 1.98 -11.70 -5.69
CA ASN A 104 1.02 -12.40 -4.82
C ASN A 104 1.70 -13.20 -3.69
N CYS A 105 2.67 -12.57 -3.03
CA CYS A 105 3.39 -13.16 -1.92
C CYS A 105 2.48 -13.47 -0.72
N GLU A 106 2.89 -14.44 0.09
CA GLU A 106 2.22 -14.75 1.35
C GLU A 106 2.15 -13.52 2.27
N ASN A 107 1.09 -13.44 3.08
CA ASN A 107 0.92 -12.33 4.03
C ASN A 107 2.05 -12.24 5.06
N SER A 108 2.75 -13.34 5.34
CA SER A 108 3.95 -13.38 6.18
C SER A 108 5.09 -12.52 5.62
N VAL A 109 5.08 -12.24 4.32
CA VAL A 109 6.07 -11.46 3.57
C VAL A 109 5.49 -10.11 3.10
N CYS A 110 4.22 -10.10 2.69
CA CYS A 110 3.54 -8.93 2.12
C CYS A 110 2.79 -8.08 3.15
N ASN A 111 3.22 -8.05 4.40
CA ASN A 111 2.65 -7.15 5.39
C ASN A 111 3.51 -5.88 5.54
N SER A 112 2.94 -4.89 6.22
CA SER A 112 3.67 -3.79 6.83
C SER A 112 4.78 -4.33 7.74
N PHE A 113 5.86 -3.54 7.85
CA PHE A 113 7.16 -3.81 8.50
C PHE A 113 7.25 -5.09 9.35
#